data_AF-A0A9X8YQR7-F1
#
_entry.id   AF-A0A9X8YQR7-F1
#
_cell.length_a   1.000
_cell.length_b   1.000
_cell.length_c   1.000
_cell.angle_alpha   90.00
_cell.angle_beta   90.00
_cell.angle_gamma   90.00
#
_symmetry.space_group_name_H-M   'P 1'
#
loop_
_entity.id
_entity.type
_entity.pdbx_description
1 polymer ?
#
loop_
_entity_poly.entity_id
_entity_poly.type
_entity_poly.pdbx_seq_one_letter_code
_entity_poly.pdbx_strand_id
1 'polypeptide(L)' 'MKTKTIAAVLPLALLLSACTTVEPAYKDIGTRSGSCVEGGPDTVAQKFYDLRIQQGAGLPDSNRLAQLQPYLSKVL' A
#
# COMPACT_ATOMS: atom_id res chain seq x y z
N MET A 1 -36.79 -16.71 32.65
CA MET A 1 -35.62 -17.23 31.90
C MET A 1 -34.96 -16.19 30.98
N LYS A 2 -35.71 -15.25 30.39
CA LYS A 2 -35.18 -14.21 29.46
C LYS A 2 -34.09 -13.30 30.04
N THR A 3 -34.19 -12.92 31.32
CA THR A 3 -33.22 -12.03 31.99
C THR A 3 -31.87 -12.69 32.23
N LYS A 4 -31.84 -14.01 32.51
CA LYS A 4 -30.60 -14.78 32.68
C LYS A 4 -29.82 -14.90 31.36
N THR A 5 -30.54 -15.04 30.25
CA THR A 5 -29.94 -15.09 28.90
C THR A 5 -29.32 -13.74 28.53
N ILE A 6 -30.00 -12.62 28.81
CA ILE A 6 -29.48 -11.27 28.55
C ILE A 6 -28.22 -11.00 29.39
N ALA A 7 -28.24 -11.39 30.68
CA ALA A 7 -27.10 -11.22 31.58
C ALA A 7 -25.84 -11.99 31.15
N ALA A 8 -26.00 -13.11 30.43
CA ALA A 8 -24.87 -13.90 29.92
C ALA A 8 -24.34 -13.40 28.56
N VAL A 9 -25.22 -12.89 27.69
CA VAL A 9 -24.85 -12.49 26.32
C VAL A 9 -24.23 -11.09 26.28
N LEU A 10 -24.63 -10.18 27.18
CA LEU A 10 -24.11 -8.82 27.24
C LEU A 10 -22.59 -8.74 27.48
N PRO A 11 -21.98 -9.45 28.47
CA PRO A 11 -20.53 -9.40 28.66
C PRO A 11 -19.76 -10.04 27.51
N LEU A 12 -20.33 -11.06 26.84
CA LEU A 12 -19.69 -11.71 25.70
C LEU A 12 -19.64 -10.77 24.47
N ALA A 13 -20.72 -10.03 24.19
CA ALA A 13 -20.73 -9.03 23.14
C ALA A 13 -19.74 -7.88 23.39
N LEU A 14 -19.58 -7.46 24.66
CA LEU A 14 -18.58 -6.46 25.06
C LEU A 14 -17.15 -6.96 24.84
N LEU A 15 -16.86 -8.23 25.16
CA LEU A 15 -15.54 -8.83 24.92
C LEU A 15 -15.22 -8.99 23.43
N LEU A 16 -16.21 -9.32 22.59
CA LEU A 16 -16.02 -9.43 21.14
C LEU A 16 -15.93 -8.07 20.43
N SER A 17 -16.43 -6.99 21.06
CA SER A 17 -16.31 -5.62 20.53
C SER A 17 -14.94 -4.97 20.77
N ALA A 18 -14.07 -5.61 21.56
CA ALA A 18 -12.68 -5.21 21.66
C ALA A 18 -11.99 -5.60 20.35
N CYS A 19 -12.09 -4.72 19.35
CA CYS A 19 -11.25 -4.74 18.16
C CYS A 19 -9.81 -4.90 18.65
N THR A 20 -9.20 -6.05 18.37
CA THR A 20 -7.78 -6.26 18.59
C THR A 20 -7.05 -5.30 17.66
N THR A 21 -6.70 -4.11 18.15
CA THR A 21 -5.71 -3.25 17.51
C THR A 21 -4.40 -4.03 17.60
N VAL A 22 -4.14 -4.82 16.56
CA VAL A 22 -2.89 -5.55 16.43
C VAL A 22 -1.83 -4.50 16.17
N GLU A 23 -0.83 -4.42 17.04
CA GLU A 23 0.32 -3.59 16.77
C GLU A 23 1.04 -4.18 15.53
N PRO A 24 1.21 -3.41 14.45
CA PRO A 24 1.85 -3.93 13.25
C PRO A 24 3.23 -4.46 13.62
N ALA A 25 3.56 -5.68 13.19
CA ALA A 25 4.89 -6.26 13.40
C ALA A 25 6.02 -5.36 12.85
N TYR A 26 5.68 -4.49 11.90
CA TYR A 26 6.51 -3.41 11.42
C TYR A 26 5.69 -2.13 11.30
N LYS A 27 6.03 -1.12 12.12
CA LYS A 27 5.53 0.24 11.93
C LYS A 27 6.40 0.88 10.85
N ASP A 28 5.85 1.07 9.66
CA ASP A 28 6.59 1.72 8.56
C ASP A 28 6.70 3.23 8.86
N ILE A 29 7.69 3.60 9.68
CA ILE A 29 8.03 4.98 10.07
C ILE A 29 8.93 5.68 9.03
N GLY A 30 9.19 5.03 7.90
CA GLY A 30 10.00 5.59 6.83
C GLY A 30 9.18 6.31 5.78
N THR A 31 9.80 7.29 5.11
CA THR A 31 9.37 7.88 3.83
C THR A 31 9.34 6.88 2.66
N ARG A 32 9.27 5.56 2.95
CA ARG A 32 9.13 4.48 1.96
C ARG A 32 7.81 4.59 1.20
N SER A 33 6.85 5.32 1.74
CA SER A 33 5.72 5.88 1.04
C SER A 33 6.15 7.12 0.23
N GLY A 34 7.00 6.93 -0.78
CA GLY A 34 7.08 7.91 -1.86
C GLY A 34 5.70 8.08 -2.50
N SER A 35 5.50 9.09 -3.36
CA SER A 35 4.26 9.21 -4.14
C SER A 35 4.06 7.91 -4.94
N CYS A 36 3.21 7.01 -4.45
CA CYS A 36 2.99 5.72 -5.07
C CYS A 36 2.21 5.92 -6.36
N VAL A 37 2.75 5.42 -7.46
CA VAL A 37 1.97 5.24 -8.68
C VAL A 37 0.89 4.20 -8.39
N GLU A 38 -0.36 4.52 -8.75
CA GLU A 38 -1.46 3.59 -8.52
C GLU A 38 -1.26 2.26 -9.25
N GLY A 39 -1.52 1.17 -8.53
CA GLY A 39 -1.43 -0.20 -9.02
C GLY A 39 -0.54 -1.08 -8.16
N GLY A 40 -0.62 -2.39 -8.39
CA GLY A 40 0.33 -3.35 -7.83
C GLY A 40 1.71 -3.24 -8.54
N PRO A 41 2.73 -3.93 -8.01
CA PRO A 41 4.09 -3.89 -8.58
C PRO A 41 4.13 -4.25 -10.07
N ASP A 42 3.35 -5.25 -10.49
CA ASP A 42 3.28 -5.67 -11.90
C ASP A 42 2.62 -4.61 -12.79
N THR A 43 1.57 -3.95 -12.30
CA THR A 43 0.90 -2.86 -13.02
C THR A 43 1.85 -1.66 -13.20
N VAL A 44 2.63 -1.33 -12.17
CA VAL A 44 3.62 -0.25 -12.23
C VAL A 44 4.75 -0.61 -13.21
N ALA A 45 5.23 -1.86 -13.17
CA ALA A 45 6.24 -2.35 -14.11
C ALA A 45 5.75 -2.30 -15.56
N GLN A 46 4.50 -2.70 -15.82
CA GLN A 46 3.92 -2.61 -17.16
C GLN A 46 3.90 -1.17 -17.67
N LYS A 47 3.40 -0.22 -16.87
CA LYS A 47 3.40 1.22 -17.23
C LYS A 47 4.80 1.75 -17.55
N PHE A 48 5.81 1.33 -16.79
CA PHE A 48 7.20 1.70 -17.05
C PHE A 48 7.70 1.19 -18.41
N TYR A 49 7.49 -0.10 -18.71
CA TYR A 49 7.96 -0.70 -19.95
C TYR A 49 7.22 -0.16 -21.17
N ASP A 50 5.91 0.05 -21.07
CA ASP A 50 5.11 0.68 -22.13
C ASP A 50 5.67 2.06 -22.49
N LEU A 51 5.99 2.87 -21.47
CA LEU A 51 6.59 4.19 -21.66
C LEU A 51 8.01 4.08 -22.27
N ARG A 52 8.84 3.13 -21.82
CA ARG A 52 10.19 2.94 -22.38
C ARG A 52 10.15 2.55 -23.85
N ILE A 53 9.21 1.69 -24.24
CA ILE A 53 9.02 1.26 -25.63
C ILE A 53 8.58 2.46 -26.48
N GLN A 54 7.62 3.25 -26.01
CA GLN A 54 7.15 4.47 -26.70
C GLN A 54 8.27 5.49 -26.93
N GLN A 55 9.13 5.67 -25.93
CA GLN A 55 10.28 6.55 -26.05
C GLN A 55 11.33 6.02 -27.05
N GLY A 56 11.36 4.71 -27.29
CA GLY A 56 12.31 4.05 -28.20
C GLY A 56 13.63 3.65 -27.55
N ALA A 57 14.48 2.99 -28.33
CA ALA A 57 15.77 2.45 -27.92
C ALA A 57 16.81 3.55 -27.61
N GLY A 58 17.82 3.20 -26.83
CA GLY A 58 18.91 4.10 -26.44
C GLY A 58 18.76 4.67 -25.03
N LEU A 59 19.82 5.38 -24.60
CA LEU A 59 19.89 6.03 -23.29
C LEU A 59 18.91 7.22 -23.27
N PRO A 60 17.99 7.32 -22.29
CA PRO A 60 17.10 8.48 -22.18
C PRO A 60 17.88 9.77 -21.96
N ASP A 61 17.49 10.84 -22.64
CA ASP A 61 17.88 12.19 -22.25
C ASP A 61 17.22 12.58 -20.91
N SER A 62 17.60 13.75 -20.38
CA SER A 62 17.12 14.24 -19.08
C SER A 62 15.59 14.36 -19.01
N ASN A 63 14.93 14.75 -20.11
CA ASN A 63 13.47 14.92 -20.14
C ASN A 63 12.78 13.55 -20.13
N ARG A 64 13.24 12.64 -20.98
CA ARG A 64 12.75 11.26 -21.05
C ARG A 64 12.96 10.51 -19.75
N LEU A 65 14.07 10.76 -19.06
CA LEU A 65 14.34 10.21 -17.73
C LEU A 65 13.40 10.77 -16.66
N ALA A 66 13.11 12.07 -16.69
CA ALA A 66 12.18 12.69 -15.75
C ALA A 66 10.76 12.08 -15.86
N GLN A 67 10.33 11.70 -17.06
CA GLN A 67 9.05 11.01 -17.28
C GLN A 67 9.01 9.58 -16.70
N LEU A 68 10.17 8.93 -16.61
CA LEU A 68 10.29 7.57 -16.05
C LEU A 68 10.44 7.58 -14.52
N GLN A 69 10.92 8.69 -13.95
CA GLN A 69 11.21 8.84 -12.53
C GLN A 69 10.07 8.40 -11.59
N PRO A 70 8.78 8.65 -11.89
CA PRO A 70 7.68 8.21 -11.02
C PRO A 70 7.58 6.69 -10.84
N TYR A 71 8.07 5.92 -11.80
CA TYR A 71 8.05 4.44 -11.78
C TYR A 71 9.34 3.84 -11.21
N LEU A 72 10.31 4.68 -10.80
CA LEU A 72 11.61 4.26 -10.28
C LEU A 72 11.71 4.57 -8.78
N SER A 73 12.43 3.73 -8.05
CA SER A 73 12.77 4.01 -6.65
C SER A 73 13.68 5.24 -6.57
N LYS A 74 13.45 6.07 -5.55
CA LYS A 74 14.39 7.14 -5.19
C LYS A 74 15.48 6.54 -4.31
N VAL A 75 16.72 6.98 -4.53
CA VAL A 75 17.82 6.71 -3.59
C VAL A 75 17.51 7.46 -2.29
N LEU A 76 17.65 6.78 -1.15
CA LEU A 76 17.45 7.34 0.18
C LEU A 76 18.57 8.32 0.54
#